data_AF-A0A6C0DA75-F1
#
_entry.id   AF-A0A6C0DA75-F1
#
_cell.length_a   1.000
_cell.length_b   1.000
_cell.length_c   1.000
_cell.angle_alpha   90.00
_cell.angle_beta   90.00
_cell.angle_gamma   90.00
#
_symmetry.space_group_name_H-M   'P 1'
#
loop_
_entity.id
_entity.type
_entity.pdbx_description
1 polymer ?
#
loop_
_entity_poly.entity_id
_entity_poly.type
_entity_poly.pdbx_seq_one_letter_code
_entity_poly.pdbx_strand_id
1 'polypeptide(L)'
;MEDTNIGKKWSQEEDEQLLRLYNDERLDIIEIAKQHRRLPRAIAVRLVSQGIITNEFEANGYSNYKNSEYYKEIVEQKKLVKKEKSISPIIKEKQENIMITINKNDYLQLKEEITEIKKDIKMLSTNMVELISMIKSVYEFEDV
;
A
#
# COMPACT_ATOMS: atom_id res chain seq x y z
N MET A 1 -9.30 21.98 -14.70
CA MET A 1 -8.22 21.14 -14.15
C MET A 1 -7.42 20.65 -15.33
N GLU A 2 -6.16 21.01 -15.46
CA GLU A 2 -5.33 20.48 -16.55
C GLU A 2 -5.04 19.00 -16.27
N ASP A 3 -5.44 18.14 -17.21
CA ASP A 3 -5.17 16.71 -17.16
C ASP A 3 -3.66 16.48 -17.22
N THR A 4 -3.05 16.25 -16.06
CA THR A 4 -1.66 15.81 -15.95
C THR A 4 -1.59 14.30 -16.15
N ASN A 5 -0.53 13.82 -16.81
CA ASN A 5 -0.33 12.39 -17.07
C ASN A 5 0.44 11.69 -15.94
N ILE A 6 0.46 12.29 -14.74
CA ILE A 6 1.16 11.77 -13.58
C ILE A 6 0.48 10.45 -13.14
N GLY A 7 1.25 9.37 -13.12
CA GLY A 7 0.78 8.04 -12.71
C GLY A 7 -0.03 7.28 -13.77
N LYS A 8 -0.32 7.87 -14.93
CA LYS A 8 -0.93 7.16 -16.05
C LYS A 8 0.09 6.23 -16.72
N LYS A 9 -0.38 5.11 -17.28
CA LYS A 9 0.44 4.24 -18.14
C LYS A 9 0.93 5.03 -19.36
N TRP A 10 2.09 4.67 -19.90
CA TRP A 10 2.60 5.23 -21.14
C TRP A 10 1.86 4.60 -22.31
N SER A 11 1.40 5.43 -23.25
CA SER A 11 0.91 4.93 -24.54
C SER A 11 2.07 4.77 -25.52
N GLN A 12 1.84 4.02 -26.60
CA GLN A 12 2.85 3.84 -27.63
C GLN A 12 3.18 5.18 -28.33
N GLU A 13 2.17 6.01 -28.56
CA GLU A 13 2.34 7.34 -29.16
C GLU A 13 3.19 8.26 -28.27
N GLU A 14 2.98 8.20 -26.95
CA GLU A 14 3.83 8.93 -26.00
C GLU A 14 5.28 8.44 -26.03
N ASP A 15 5.53 7.14 -26.20
CA ASP A 15 6.89 6.61 -26.31
C ASP A 15 7.59 7.03 -27.60
N GLU A 16 6.87 6.98 -28.74
CA GLU A 16 7.39 7.44 -30.03
C GLU A 16 7.71 8.93 -30.00
N GLN A 17 6.84 9.73 -29.39
CA GLN A 17 7.10 11.16 -29.18
C GLN A 17 8.31 11.37 -28.26
N LEU A 18 8.40 10.66 -27.13
CA LEU A 18 9.54 10.74 -26.23
C LEU A 18 10.87 10.45 -26.94
N LEU A 19 10.89 9.39 -27.76
CA LEU A 19 12.05 8.99 -28.55
C LEU A 19 12.49 10.08 -29.52
N ARG A 20 11.53 10.66 -30.26
CA ARG A 20 11.79 11.77 -31.20
C ARG A 20 12.37 12.99 -30.47
N LEU A 21 11.73 13.42 -29.39
CA LEU A 21 12.15 14.61 -28.65
C LEU A 21 13.56 14.44 -28.05
N TYR A 22 13.89 13.23 -27.59
CA TYR A 22 15.18 12.97 -26.95
C TYR A 22 16.32 12.72 -27.93
N ASN A 23 16.08 11.94 -28.99
CA ASN A 23 17.13 11.55 -29.94
C ASN A 23 17.30 12.55 -31.09
N ASP A 24 16.19 13.03 -31.66
CA ASP A 24 16.20 13.87 -32.86
C ASP A 24 16.33 15.35 -32.47
N GLU A 25 15.46 15.82 -31.58
CA GLU A 25 15.42 17.23 -31.13
C GLU A 25 16.42 17.51 -29.99
N ARG A 26 16.95 16.47 -29.35
CA ARG A 26 17.92 16.55 -28.23
C ARG A 26 17.47 17.46 -27.09
N LEU A 27 16.16 17.49 -26.82
CA LEU A 27 15.60 18.30 -25.75
C LEU A 27 16.02 17.82 -24.37
N ASP A 28 15.96 18.72 -23.39
CA ASP A 28 16.22 18.37 -22.00
C ASP A 28 15.02 17.64 -21.35
N ILE A 29 15.26 16.90 -20.28
CA ILE A 29 14.20 16.16 -19.60
C ILE A 29 13.10 17.04 -18.97
N ILE A 30 13.37 18.33 -18.74
CA ILE A 30 12.41 19.30 -18.18
C ILE A 30 11.44 19.78 -19.28
N GLU A 31 11.95 20.06 -20.47
CA GLU A 31 11.20 20.45 -21.65
C GLU A 31 10.33 19.29 -22.13
N ILE A 32 10.91 18.08 -22.22
CA ILE A 32 10.17 16.86 -22.54
C ILE A 32 9.07 16.63 -21.50
N ALA A 33 9.38 16.80 -20.21
CA ALA A 33 8.39 16.66 -19.14
C ALA A 33 7.20 17.62 -19.28
N LYS A 34 7.44 18.87 -19.70
CA LYS A 34 6.38 19.85 -19.97
C LYS A 34 5.48 19.40 -21.12
N GLN A 35 6.06 18.91 -22.21
CA GLN A 35 5.28 18.43 -23.37
C GLN A 35 4.42 17.21 -23.02
N HIS A 36 4.99 16.24 -22.32
CA HIS A 36 4.28 15.03 -21.90
C HIS A 36 3.38 15.24 -20.69
N ARG A 37 3.39 16.42 -20.06
CA ARG A 37 2.67 16.73 -18.81
C ARG A 37 2.97 15.70 -17.71
N ARG A 38 4.25 15.30 -17.61
CA ARG A 38 4.78 14.31 -16.66
C ARG A 38 5.93 14.92 -15.86
N LEU A 39 6.40 14.20 -14.84
CA LEU A 39 7.57 14.65 -14.05
C LEU A 39 8.87 14.34 -14.81
N PRO A 40 9.92 15.19 -14.73
CA PRO A 40 11.21 14.91 -15.38
C PRO A 40 11.84 13.59 -14.95
N ARG A 41 11.62 13.18 -13.68
CA ARG A 41 12.04 11.85 -13.23
C ARG A 41 11.31 10.71 -13.97
N ALA A 42 10.03 10.88 -14.29
CA ALA A 42 9.28 9.87 -15.03
C ALA A 42 9.81 9.74 -16.47
N ILE A 43 10.24 10.86 -17.08
CA ILE A 43 10.92 10.86 -18.37
C ILE A 43 12.22 10.06 -18.28
N ALA A 44 13.10 10.39 -17.32
CA ALA A 44 14.38 9.71 -17.15
C ALA A 44 14.23 8.18 -16.93
N VAL A 45 13.30 7.76 -16.07
CA VAL A 45 12.99 6.33 -15.86
C VAL A 45 12.48 5.67 -17.15
N ARG A 46 11.64 6.37 -17.92
CA ARG A 46 11.12 5.82 -19.17
C ARG A 46 12.23 5.63 -20.19
N LEU A 47 13.15 6.58 -20.31
CA LEU A 47 14.31 6.49 -21.21
C LEU A 47 15.18 5.26 -20.88
N VAL A 48 15.40 4.98 -19.59
CA VAL A 48 16.09 3.74 -19.16
C VAL A 48 15.30 2.50 -19.57
N SER A 49 13.98 2.49 -19.36
CA SER A 49 13.14 1.34 -19.72
C SER A 49 13.09 1.04 -21.22
N GLN A 50 13.27 2.07 -22.06
CA GLN A 50 13.37 1.94 -23.51
C GLN A 50 14.79 1.62 -23.99
N GLY A 51 15.76 1.51 -23.07
CA GLY A 51 17.16 1.21 -23.39
C GLY A 51 17.92 2.34 -24.09
N ILE A 52 17.41 3.58 -24.04
CA ILE A 52 18.03 4.74 -24.69
C ILE A 52 19.25 5.22 -23.88
N ILE A 53 19.14 5.17 -22.56
CA ILE A 53 20.21 5.50 -21.60
C ILE A 53 20.36 4.38 -20.59
N THR A 54 21.54 4.24 -20.00
CA THR A 54 21.79 3.15 -19.02
C THR A 54 21.30 3.53 -17.63
N ASN A 55 21.35 4.81 -17.31
CA ASN A 55 21.03 5.33 -15.99
C ASN A 55 20.20 6.62 -16.07
N GLU A 56 19.24 6.79 -15.15
CA GLU A 56 18.42 8.00 -15.02
C GLU A 56 19.27 9.29 -14.95
N PHE A 57 20.46 9.21 -14.34
CA PHE A 57 21.36 10.35 -14.15
C PHE A 57 22.07 10.80 -15.43
N GLU A 58 22.09 9.96 -16.46
CA GLU A 58 22.70 10.27 -17.77
C GLU A 58 21.76 11.06 -18.67
N ALA A 59 20.50 11.23 -18.26
CA ALA A 59 19.53 11.92 -19.09
C ALA A 59 19.94 13.39 -19.32
N ASN A 60 19.75 13.87 -20.56
CA ASN A 60 20.07 15.24 -20.94
C ASN A 60 19.38 16.25 -20.02
N GLY A 61 20.16 17.08 -19.33
CA GLY A 61 19.65 18.09 -18.39
C GLY A 61 19.27 17.56 -17.00
N TYR A 62 19.56 16.29 -16.66
CA TYR A 62 19.26 15.75 -15.32
C TYR A 62 19.97 16.50 -14.19
N SER A 63 21.24 16.85 -14.37
CA SER A 63 21.99 17.65 -13.40
C SER A 63 21.34 19.02 -13.16
N ASN A 64 20.85 19.66 -14.23
CA ASN A 64 20.16 20.95 -14.15
C ASN A 64 18.82 20.80 -13.44
N TYR A 65 18.06 19.75 -13.75
CA TYR A 65 16.83 19.41 -13.05
C TYR A 65 17.07 19.24 -11.55
N LYS A 66 18.06 18.44 -11.14
CA LYS A 66 18.36 18.18 -9.73
C LYS A 66 18.75 19.45 -8.95
N ASN A 67 19.40 20.41 -9.63
CA ASN A 67 19.82 21.67 -9.03
C ASN A 67 18.75 22.77 -9.08
N SER A 68 17.67 22.57 -9.85
CA SER A 68 16.60 23.55 -10.01
C SER A 68 15.71 23.68 -8.77
N GLU A 69 15.15 24.86 -8.55
CA GLU A 69 14.13 25.09 -7.52
C GLU A 69 12.90 24.19 -7.74
N TYR A 70 12.56 23.93 -9.00
CA TYR A 70 11.48 23.01 -9.39
C TYR A 70 11.65 21.60 -8.78
N TYR A 71 12.87 21.06 -8.76
CA TYR A 71 13.13 19.78 -8.09
C TYR A 71 12.96 19.86 -6.57
N LYS A 72 13.44 20.94 -5.95
CA LYS A 72 13.32 21.15 -4.51
C LYS A 72 11.86 21.23 -4.10
N GLU A 73 11.03 21.99 -4.82
CA GLU A 73 9.58 22.10 -4.57
C GLU A 73 8.86 20.75 -4.65
N ILE A 74 9.14 19.93 -5.68
CA ILE A 74 8.53 18.60 -5.82
C ILE A 74 8.93 17.69 -4.65
N VAL A 75 10.19 17.75 -4.21
CA VAL A 75 10.68 16.95 -3.09
C VAL A 75 10.09 17.43 -1.77
N GLU A 76 9.97 18.74 -1.56
CA GLU A 76 9.34 19.39 -0.41
C GLU A 76 7.86 18.95 -0.26
N GLN A 77 7.08 19.06 -1.34
CA GLN A 77 5.68 18.64 -1.38
C GLN A 77 5.50 17.16 -1.01
N LYS A 78 6.38 16.28 -1.49
CA LYS A 78 6.35 14.85 -1.12
C LYS A 78 6.66 14.61 0.36
N LYS A 79 7.49 15.44 0.99
CA LYS A 79 7.77 15.34 2.43
C LYS A 79 6.56 15.76 3.28
N LEU A 80 5.84 16.81 2.86
CA LEU A 80 4.63 17.29 3.53
C LEU A 80 3.51 16.23 3.50
N VAL A 81 3.23 15.65 2.34
CA VAL A 81 2.22 14.57 2.20
C VAL A 81 2.57 13.33 3.05
N LYS A 82 3.86 13.02 3.23
CA LYS A 82 4.28 11.92 4.11
C LYS A 82 4.04 12.21 5.58
N LYS A 83 4.23 13.46 6.04
CA LYS A 83 3.94 13.86 7.43
C LYS A 83 2.44 13.87 7.73
N GLU A 84 1.59 14.21 6.76
CA GLU A 84 0.12 14.21 6.93
C GLU A 84 -0.46 12.79 6.98
N LYS A 85 0.10 11.84 6.21
CA LYS A 85 -0.33 10.43 6.22
C LYS A 85 0.00 9.68 7.52
N SER A 86 0.88 10.22 8.35
CA SER A 86 1.17 9.68 9.70
C SER A 86 0.15 10.10 10.77
N ILE A 87 -0.85 10.95 10.46
CA ILE A 87 -1.74 11.57 11.48
C ILE A 87 -3.24 11.17 11.31
N SER A 88 -3.61 10.34 10.32
CA SER A 88 -5.02 9.91 10.17
C SER A 88 -5.23 8.43 10.54
N PRO A 89 -6.19 8.09 11.43
CA PRO A 89 -6.58 6.71 11.69
C PRO A 89 -7.35 6.19 10.48
N ILE A 90 -6.75 5.26 9.73
CA ILE A 90 -7.34 4.69 8.51
C ILE A 90 -8.19 3.47 8.88
N ILE A 91 -9.50 3.65 8.86
CA ILE A 91 -10.46 2.57 8.53
C ILE A 91 -10.59 2.58 7.00
N LYS A 92 -9.82 1.73 6.30
CA LYS A 92 -10.13 1.30 4.92
C LYS A 92 -9.62 -0.14 4.73
N GLU A 93 -10.57 -1.05 4.58
CA GLU A 93 -10.33 -2.44 4.19
C GLU A 93 -9.64 -2.49 2.83
N LYS A 94 -8.38 -2.89 2.84
CA LYS A 94 -7.68 -3.39 1.67
C LYS A 94 -6.92 -4.61 2.15
N GLN A 95 -7.28 -5.78 1.62
CA GLN A 95 -6.56 -7.03 1.88
C GLN A 95 -5.17 -6.94 1.23
N GLU A 96 -4.29 -6.14 1.82
CA GLU A 96 -2.86 -6.27 1.63
C GLU A 96 -2.41 -7.38 2.59
N ASN A 97 -1.64 -8.34 2.09
CA ASN A 97 -1.10 -9.45 2.88
C ASN A 97 -0.04 -8.87 3.83
N ILE A 98 -0.51 -8.22 4.91
CA ILE A 98 0.32 -7.60 5.94
C ILE A 98 0.93 -8.75 6.73
N MET A 99 2.25 -8.89 6.67
CA MET A 99 2.98 -9.79 7.56
C MET A 99 2.90 -9.21 8.98
N ILE A 100 1.90 -9.64 9.73
CA ILE A 100 1.74 -9.30 11.14
C ILE A 100 2.77 -10.12 11.90
N THR A 101 3.73 -9.44 12.54
CA THR A 101 4.66 -10.06 13.48
C THR A 101 4.12 -9.89 14.88
N ILE A 102 3.93 -10.99 15.59
CA ILE A 102 3.47 -11.00 16.99
C ILE A 102 4.64 -11.41 17.86
N ASN A 103 4.79 -10.77 19.02
CA ASN A 103 5.75 -11.19 20.01
C ASN A 103 5.43 -12.62 20.46
N LYS A 104 6.45 -13.50 20.48
CA LYS A 104 6.28 -14.90 20.84
C LYS A 104 5.66 -15.08 22.23
N ASN A 105 5.99 -14.23 23.19
CA ASN A 105 5.48 -14.34 24.56
C ASN A 105 3.99 -13.99 24.62
N ASP A 106 3.57 -12.91 23.94
CA ASP A 106 2.17 -12.50 23.86
C ASP A 106 1.32 -13.59 23.19
N TYR A 107 1.86 -14.25 22.16
CA TYR A 107 1.20 -15.39 21.53
C TYR A 107 1.04 -16.59 22.49
N LEU A 108 2.06 -16.88 23.29
CA LEU A 108 2.00 -17.98 24.27
C LEU A 108 0.99 -17.70 25.37
N GLN A 109 0.98 -16.48 25.93
CA GLN A 109 0.00 -16.06 26.93
C GLN A 109 -1.43 -16.13 26.38
N LEU A 110 -1.67 -15.56 25.19
CA LEU A 110 -2.98 -15.60 24.56
C LEU A 110 -3.44 -17.05 24.31
N LYS A 111 -2.51 -17.93 23.93
CA LYS A 111 -2.80 -19.35 23.72
C LYS A 111 -3.21 -20.04 25.02
N GLU A 112 -2.53 -19.74 26.12
CA GLU A 112 -2.87 -20.26 27.46
C GLU A 112 -4.27 -19.80 27.88
N GLU A 113 -4.56 -18.51 27.81
CA GLU A 113 -5.88 -17.95 28.12
C GLU A 113 -7.00 -18.60 27.28
N ILE A 114 -6.76 -18.79 25.98
CA ILE A 114 -7.71 -19.48 25.09
C ILE A 114 -7.92 -20.94 25.52
N THR A 115 -6.88 -21.63 25.97
CA THR A 115 -7.02 -23.02 26.44
C THR A 115 -7.83 -23.10 27.74
N GLU A 116 -7.67 -22.14 28.65
CA GLU A 116 -8.46 -22.06 29.87
C GLU A 116 -9.93 -21.77 29.57
N ILE A 117 -10.21 -20.76 28.74
CA ILE A 117 -11.59 -20.43 28.33
C ILE A 117 -12.28 -21.63 27.68
N LYS A 118 -11.58 -22.38 26.82
CA LYS A 118 -12.14 -23.59 26.21
C LYS A 118 -12.50 -24.66 27.23
N LYS A 119 -11.70 -24.81 28.29
CA LYS A 119 -11.97 -25.74 29.39
C LYS A 119 -13.22 -25.32 30.15
N ASP A 120 -13.35 -24.03 30.48
CA ASP A 120 -14.50 -23.49 31.20
C ASP A 120 -15.79 -23.64 30.39
N ILE A 121 -15.76 -23.36 29.08
CA ILE A 121 -16.90 -23.57 28.18
C ILE A 121 -17.33 -25.04 28.16
N LYS A 122 -16.37 -25.97 28.13
CA LYS A 122 -16.66 -27.41 28.13
C LYS A 122 -17.32 -27.85 29.44
N MET A 123 -16.83 -27.35 30.57
CA MET A 123 -17.43 -27.62 31.88
C MET A 123 -18.86 -27.06 31.95
N LEU A 124 -19.07 -25.81 31.53
CA LEU A 124 -20.39 -25.20 31.48
C LEU A 124 -21.37 -25.99 30.61
N SER A 125 -20.92 -26.42 29.42
CA SER A 125 -21.73 -27.27 28.53
C SER A 125 -22.12 -28.59 29.17
N THR A 126 -21.24 -29.19 29.97
CA THR A 126 -21.52 -30.45 30.68
C THR A 126 -22.58 -30.22 31.74
N ASN A 127 -22.41 -29.17 32.56
CA ASN A 127 -23.37 -28.80 33.60
C ASN A 127 -24.76 -28.49 33.01
N MET A 128 -24.82 -27.83 31.86
CA MET A 128 -26.09 -27.56 31.17
C MET A 128 -26.79 -28.85 30.72
N VAL A 129 -26.06 -29.83 30.20
CA VAL A 129 -26.62 -31.13 29.82
C VAL A 129 -27.16 -31.87 31.04
N GLU A 130 -26.43 -31.86 32.15
CA GLU A 130 -26.87 -32.46 33.42
C GLU A 130 -28.15 -31.78 33.94
N LEU A 131 -28.21 -30.45 33.95
CA LEU A 131 -29.40 -29.71 34.34
C LEU A 131 -30.61 -30.04 33.46
N ILE A 132 -30.43 -30.12 32.14
CA ILE A 132 -31.49 -30.53 31.21
C ILE A 132 -31.97 -31.95 31.55
N SER A 133 -31.05 -32.87 31.88
CA SER A 133 -31.40 -34.23 32.29
C SER A 133 -32.22 -34.23 33.58
N MET A 134 -31.81 -33.47 34.59
CA MET A 134 -32.53 -33.36 35.87
C MET A 134 -33.92 -32.77 35.67
N ILE A 135 -34.03 -31.71 34.87
CA ILE A 135 -35.31 -31.06 34.55
C ILE A 135 -36.25 -32.05 33.85
N LYS A 136 -35.76 -32.79 32.84
CA LYS A 136 -36.55 -33.83 32.16
C LYS A 136 -37.07 -34.88 33.14
N SER A 137 -36.22 -35.36 34.05
CA SER A 137 -36.65 -36.33 35.05
C SER A 137 -37.75 -35.77 35.95
N VAL A 138 -37.68 -34.51 36.39
CA VAL A 138 -38.74 -33.89 37.21
C VAL A 138 -40.07 -33.82 36.46
N TYR A 139 -40.06 -33.41 35.18
CA TYR A 139 -41.28 -33.37 34.36
C TYR A 139 -41.86 -34.76 34.07
N GLU A 140 -41.03 -35.80 33.95
CA GLU A 140 -41.50 -37.19 33.79
C GLU A 140 -42.24 -37.73 35.03
N PHE A 141 -42.12 -37.10 36.20
CA PHE A 141 -42.84 -37.48 37.42
C PHE A 141 -44.17 -36.71 37.64
N GLU A 142 -44.47 -35.67 36.86
CA GLU A 142 -45.72 -34.89 36.99
C GLU A 142 -46.89 -35.46 36.18
N ASP A 143 -46.64 -36.45 35.30
CA ASP A 143 -47.64 -37.10 34.42
C ASP A 143 -48.18 -38.45 34.97
N VAL A 144 -48.16 -38.69 36.30
CA VAL A 144 -48.76 -39.87 36.97
C VAL A 144 -49.84 -39.46 37.97
#